data_AF-A0A371CWX8-F1
#
_entry.id   AF-A0A371CWX8-F1
#
_cell.length_a   1.000
_cell.length_b   1.000
_cell.length_c   1.000
_cell.angle_alpha   90.00
_cell.angle_beta   90.00
_cell.angle_gamma   90.00
#
_symmetry.space_group_name_H-M   'P 1'
#
loop_
_entity.id
_entity.type
_entity.pdbx_description
1 polymer ?
#
loop_
_entity_poly.entity_id
_entity_poly.type
_entity_poly.pdbx_seq_one_letter_code
_entity_poly.pdbx_strand_id
1 'polypeptide(L)'
;MEIENDYEDEITELLGQVQRTLGARQRAMSPCSLRRTFKRIHILKAILGEEINARVSVNTLPNELVMDVFKHVFSDVDSCTTILFKFDKSTRVQTLPLLRLTHVCRRWRRVALANPILWQRIRLS
;
A
#
# COMPACT_ATOMS: atom_id res chain seq x y z
N MET A 1 -4.31 28.45 -14.06
CA MET A 1 -3.03 28.19 -13.38
C MET A 1 -2.91 28.93 -12.06
N GLU A 2 -3.65 30.02 -11.82
CA GLU A 2 -3.64 30.75 -10.54
C GLU A 2 -4.47 30.06 -9.42
N ILE A 3 -5.54 29.35 -9.78
CA ILE A 3 -6.47 28.71 -8.83
C ILE A 3 -5.83 27.52 -8.09
N GLU A 4 -4.91 26.80 -8.73
CA GLU A 4 -4.29 25.58 -8.16
C GLU A 4 -3.25 25.91 -7.07
N ASN A 5 -2.60 27.07 -7.17
CA ASN A 5 -1.67 27.58 -6.14
C ASN A 5 -2.40 28.05 -4.88
N ASP A 6 -3.58 28.67 -5.01
CA ASP A 6 -4.36 29.18 -3.87
C ASP A 6 -4.79 28.05 -2.91
N TYR A 7 -5.17 26.89 -3.47
CA TYR A 7 -5.53 25.71 -2.68
C TYR A 7 -4.31 25.04 -2.01
N GLU A 8 -3.15 24.99 -2.66
CA GLU A 8 -1.93 24.44 -2.07
C GLU A 8 -1.41 25.30 -0.91
N ASP A 9 -1.53 26.62 -1.04
CA ASP A 9 -1.15 27.57 0.01
C ASP A 9 -2.09 27.45 1.23
N GLU A 10 -3.41 27.35 1.01
CA GLU A 10 -4.40 27.14 2.08
C GLU A 10 -4.15 25.81 2.83
N ILE A 11 -3.89 24.73 2.09
CA ILE A 11 -3.59 23.40 2.68
C ILE A 11 -2.29 23.46 3.50
N THR A 12 -1.26 24.14 3.00
CA THR A 12 0.01 24.30 3.70
C THR A 12 -0.17 25.08 5.01
N GLU A 13 -0.99 26.13 5.00
CA GLU A 13 -1.30 26.89 6.20
C GLU A 13 -2.05 26.03 7.24
N LEU A 14 -3.08 25.30 6.82
CA LEU A 14 -3.85 24.41 7.68
C LEU A 14 -2.97 23.34 8.33
N LEU A 15 -2.07 22.72 7.57
CA LEU A 15 -1.09 21.75 8.11
C LEU A 15 -0.17 22.39 9.15
N GLY A 16 0.30 23.62 8.88
CA GLY A 16 1.11 24.39 9.82
C GLY A 16 0.35 24.72 11.12
N GLN A 17 -0.94 25.04 11.05
CA GLN A 17 -1.79 25.26 12.22
C GLN A 17 -2.00 23.97 13.03
N VAL A 18 -2.26 22.85 12.36
CA VAL A 18 -2.40 21.53 12.99
C VAL A 18 -1.11 21.13 13.71
N GLN A 19 0.06 21.29 13.07
CA GLN A 19 1.35 20.94 13.66
C GLN A 19 1.64 21.78 14.92
N ARG A 20 1.43 23.10 14.85
CA ARG A 20 1.60 24.00 16.01
C ARG A 20 0.69 23.63 17.17
N THR A 21 -0.59 23.42 16.89
CA THR A 21 -1.60 23.06 17.90
C THR A 21 -1.30 21.71 18.54
N LEU A 22 -0.91 20.72 17.74
CA LEU A 22 -0.58 19.39 18.21
C LEU A 22 0.69 19.42 19.08
N GLY A 23 1.73 20.12 18.64
CA GLY A 23 2.99 20.28 19.37
C GLY A 23 2.80 20.98 20.72
N ALA A 24 1.99 22.04 20.77
CA ALA A 24 1.67 22.75 22.01
C ALA A 24 0.92 21.86 23.01
N ARG A 25 0.00 21.01 22.52
CA ARG A 25 -0.82 20.13 23.38
C ARG A 25 -0.16 18.80 23.71
N GLN A 26 0.91 18.41 23.01
CA GLN A 26 1.53 17.10 23.16
C GLN A 26 2.00 16.80 24.59
N ARG A 27 2.59 17.79 25.27
CA ARG A 27 3.12 17.62 26.64
C ARG A 27 2.03 17.49 27.70
N ALA A 28 0.84 18.02 27.42
CA ALA A 28 -0.32 17.95 28.32
C ALA A 28 -1.24 16.76 28.02
N MET A 29 -1.01 16.03 26.92
CA MET A 29 -1.84 14.90 26.54
C MET A 29 -1.53 13.66 27.38
N SER A 30 -2.60 13.00 27.85
CA SER A 30 -2.47 11.67 28.43
C SER A 30 -2.02 10.64 27.37
N PRO A 31 -1.38 9.52 27.78
CA PRO A 31 -0.97 8.46 26.85
C PRO A 31 -2.11 7.91 25.97
N CYS A 32 -3.31 7.77 26.52
CA CYS A 32 -4.50 7.35 25.76
C CYS A 32 -4.90 8.36 24.68
N SER A 33 -4.79 9.65 24.99
CA SER A 33 -5.09 10.74 24.05
C SER A 33 -4.07 10.75 22.91
N LEU A 34 -2.78 10.59 23.21
CA LEU A 34 -1.72 10.45 22.22
C LEU A 34 -1.97 9.27 21.28
N ARG A 35 -2.31 8.10 21.83
CA ARG A 35 -2.62 6.91 21.01
C ARG A 35 -3.83 7.14 20.10
N ARG A 36 -4.88 7.83 20.57
CA ARG A 36 -6.04 8.19 19.73
C ARG A 36 -5.65 9.15 18.61
N THR A 37 -4.84 10.17 18.92
CA THR A 37 -4.37 11.14 17.93
C THR A 37 -3.49 10.47 16.88
N PHE A 38 -2.55 9.61 17.30
CA PHE A 38 -1.72 8.83 16.38
C PHE A 38 -2.56 7.95 15.45
N LYS A 39 -3.58 7.25 15.98
CA LYS A 39 -4.53 6.48 15.16
C LYS A 39 -5.22 7.35 14.11
N ARG A 40 -5.71 8.54 14.49
CA ARG A 40 -6.36 9.48 13.56
C ARG A 40 -5.41 9.95 12.47
N ILE A 41 -4.18 10.33 12.82
CA ILE A 41 -3.14 10.72 11.84
C ILE A 41 -2.85 9.56 10.88
N HIS A 42 -2.74 8.34 11.39
CA HIS A 42 -2.50 7.17 10.55
C HIS A 42 -3.68 6.89 9.59
N ILE A 43 -4.93 7.12 10.03
CA ILE A 43 -6.11 7.02 9.16
C ILE A 43 -6.05 8.07 8.06
N LEU A 44 -5.78 9.35 8.40
CA LEU A 44 -5.66 10.43 7.42
C LEU A 44 -4.55 10.15 6.40
N LYS A 45 -3.37 9.71 6.87
CA LYS A 45 -2.27 9.28 6.00
C LYS A 45 -2.70 8.17 5.04
N ALA A 46 -3.48 7.20 5.52
CA ALA A 46 -3.97 6.11 4.68
C ALA A 46 -4.98 6.57 3.62
N ILE A 47 -5.85 7.54 3.95
CA ILE A 47 -6.82 8.13 3.01
C ILE A 47 -6.08 8.89 1.91
N LEU A 48 -5.18 9.81 2.28
CA LEU A 48 -4.37 10.55 1.30
C LEU A 48 -3.53 9.62 0.43
N GLY A 49 -2.94 8.59 1.05
CA GLY A 49 -2.20 7.57 0.31
C GLY A 49 -3.06 6.78 -0.68
N GLU A 50 -4.34 6.55 -0.38
CA GLU A 50 -5.27 5.89 -1.31
C GLU A 50 -5.61 6.80 -2.50
N GLU A 51 -5.86 8.09 -2.25
CA GLU A 51 -6.12 9.09 -3.30
C GLU A 51 -4.91 9.30 -4.22
N ILE A 52 -3.71 9.44 -3.65
CA ILE A 52 -2.47 9.54 -4.42
C ILE A 52 -2.31 8.28 -5.27
N ASN A 53 -2.45 7.10 -4.66
CA ASN A 53 -2.31 5.84 -5.37
C ASN A 53 -3.32 5.72 -6.50
N ALA A 54 -4.58 6.14 -6.32
CA ALA A 54 -5.60 6.10 -7.37
C ALA A 54 -5.25 6.94 -8.60
N ARG A 55 -4.39 7.96 -8.45
CA ARG A 55 -3.94 8.85 -9.54
C ARG A 55 -2.66 8.36 -10.24
N VAL A 56 -1.94 7.39 -9.67
CA VAL A 56 -0.74 6.82 -10.30
C VAL A 56 -1.15 5.87 -11.43
N SER A 57 -0.50 5.98 -12.60
CA SER A 57 -0.80 5.20 -13.80
C SER A 57 -0.85 3.69 -13.59
N VAL A 58 0.05 3.12 -12.78
CA VAL A 58 0.04 1.68 -12.47
C VAL A 58 -1.26 1.24 -11.80
N ASN A 59 -1.88 2.13 -11.03
CA ASN A 59 -3.12 1.90 -10.32
C ASN A 59 -4.37 2.32 -11.10
N THR A 60 -4.23 2.78 -12.35
CA THR A 60 -5.36 2.94 -13.28
C THR A 60 -5.48 1.77 -14.27
N LEU A 61 -4.47 0.91 -14.35
CA LEU A 61 -4.49 -0.30 -15.17
C LEU A 61 -5.62 -1.25 -14.74
N PRO A 62 -6.28 -2.00 -15.64
CA PRO A 62 -7.19 -3.09 -15.28
C PRO A 62 -6.54 -4.15 -14.38
N ASN A 63 -7.35 -4.89 -13.62
CA ASN A 63 -6.83 -5.91 -12.69
C ASN A 63 -6.01 -6.99 -13.40
N GLU A 64 -6.33 -7.30 -14.66
CA GLU A 64 -5.58 -8.28 -15.48
C GLU A 64 -4.14 -7.82 -15.75
N LEU A 65 -3.93 -6.55 -16.07
CA LEU A 65 -2.59 -6.01 -16.29
C LEU A 65 -1.80 -5.89 -14.98
N VAL A 66 -2.47 -5.57 -13.87
CA VAL A 66 -1.84 -5.62 -12.53
C VAL A 66 -1.40 -7.06 -12.19
N MET A 67 -2.20 -8.05 -12.57
CA MET A 67 -1.83 -9.46 -12.42
C MET A 67 -0.63 -9.84 -13.29
N ASP A 68 -0.52 -9.29 -14.49
CA ASP A 68 0.67 -9.51 -15.34
C ASP A 68 1.94 -8.87 -14.75
N VAL A 69 1.81 -7.69 -14.12
CA VAL A 69 2.90 -7.11 -13.31
C VAL A 69 3.30 -8.05 -12.17
N PHE A 70 2.33 -8.61 -11.45
CA PHE A 70 2.64 -9.60 -10.40
C PHE A 70 3.41 -10.77 -10.98
N LYS A 71 2.97 -11.31 -12.13
CA LYS A 71 3.65 -12.44 -12.77
C LYS A 71 5.11 -12.13 -13.08
N HIS A 72 5.39 -10.94 -13.58
CA HIS A 72 6.75 -10.52 -13.89
C HIS A 72 7.65 -10.45 -12.65
N VAL A 73 7.14 -9.91 -11.53
CA VAL A 73 7.89 -9.87 -10.25
C VAL A 73 8.31 -11.26 -9.78
N PHE A 74 7.50 -12.29 -10.05
CA PHE A 74 7.84 -13.66 -9.72
C PHE A 74 8.75 -14.34 -10.75
N SER A 75 8.78 -13.87 -12.00
CA SER A 75 9.72 -14.38 -13.02
C SER A 75 11.17 -13.95 -12.77
N ASP A 76 11.37 -12.81 -12.08
CA ASP A 76 12.68 -12.21 -11.83
C ASP A 76 13.35 -12.70 -10.52
N VAL A 77 12.56 -13.21 -9.56
CA VAL A 77 13.07 -13.62 -8.24
C VAL A 77 13.74 -15.00 -8.26
N ASP A 78 13.57 -15.79 -9.32
CA ASP A 78 14.36 -16.98 -9.67
C ASP A 78 13.76 -17.53 -10.97
N SER A 79 14.54 -18.25 -11.80
CA SER A 79 14.05 -19.08 -12.93
C SER A 79 13.09 -20.23 -12.49
N CYS A 80 12.42 -20.08 -11.37
CA CYS A 80 11.48 -21.01 -10.81
C CYS A 80 10.12 -20.84 -11.50
N THR A 81 9.75 -21.92 -12.17
CA THR A 81 8.53 -22.27 -12.88
C THR A 81 7.25 -22.18 -12.02
N THR A 82 7.13 -21.21 -11.11
CA THR A 82 6.01 -21.09 -10.16
C THR A 82 4.79 -20.38 -10.74
N ILE A 83 4.89 -19.74 -11.92
CA ILE A 83 3.72 -19.23 -12.65
C ILE A 83 3.62 -19.78 -14.08
N LEU A 84 4.58 -20.58 -14.50
CA LEU A 84 4.22 -21.58 -15.49
C LEU A 84 3.27 -22.54 -14.75
N PHE A 85 2.11 -22.83 -15.33
CA PHE A 85 1.14 -23.83 -14.86
C PHE A 85 1.71 -25.27 -14.84
N LYS A 86 2.96 -25.47 -14.41
CA LYS A 86 3.59 -26.78 -14.22
C LYS A 86 3.60 -27.09 -12.74
N PHE A 87 2.69 -27.99 -12.37
CA PHE A 87 2.55 -28.60 -11.06
C PHE A 87 3.78 -29.46 -10.70
N ASP A 88 4.92 -28.84 -10.39
CA ASP A 88 6.05 -29.59 -9.83
C ASP A 88 6.01 -29.54 -8.30
N LYS A 89 5.91 -30.69 -7.63
CA LYS A 89 5.62 -30.83 -6.20
C LYS A 89 6.81 -30.48 -5.28
N SER A 90 7.99 -30.16 -5.84
CA SER A 90 9.24 -30.08 -5.10
C SER A 90 9.79 -28.65 -4.87
N THR A 91 9.28 -27.63 -5.57
CA THR A 91 9.85 -26.27 -5.48
C THR A 91 9.44 -25.54 -4.19
N ARG A 92 10.44 -25.06 -3.44
CA ARG A 92 10.24 -24.20 -2.27
C ARG A 92 9.64 -22.88 -2.76
N VAL A 93 8.41 -22.55 -2.35
CA VAL A 93 7.77 -21.29 -2.76
C VAL A 93 8.16 -20.18 -1.80
N GLN A 94 8.84 -19.16 -2.32
CA GLN A 94 9.10 -17.93 -1.59
C GLN A 94 7.81 -17.11 -1.54
N THR A 95 7.19 -16.99 -0.36
CA THR A 95 5.97 -16.19 -0.15
C THR A 95 6.26 -14.71 0.07
N LEU A 96 7.52 -14.34 0.35
CA LEU A 96 7.93 -12.98 0.64
C LEU A 96 7.62 -11.96 -0.49
N PRO A 97 7.87 -12.26 -1.78
CA PRO A 97 7.49 -11.35 -2.87
C PRO A 97 5.98 -11.11 -2.92
N LEU A 98 5.17 -12.15 -2.71
CA LEU A 98 3.72 -12.04 -2.69
C LEU A 98 3.24 -11.18 -1.52
N LEU A 99 3.83 -11.35 -0.34
CA LEU A 99 3.57 -10.48 0.81
C LEU A 99 3.91 -9.03 0.46
N ARG A 100 5.09 -8.75 -0.12
CA ARG A 100 5.48 -7.39 -0.55
C ARG A 100 4.42 -6.76 -1.47
N LEU A 101 3.89 -7.50 -2.44
CA LEU A 101 2.83 -7.03 -3.34
C LEU A 101 1.55 -6.62 -2.56
N THR A 102 1.14 -7.40 -1.54
CA THR A 102 -0.03 -7.06 -0.71
C THR A 102 0.17 -5.85 0.22
N HIS A 103 1.42 -5.39 0.36
CA HIS A 103 1.77 -4.23 1.19
C HIS A 103 1.94 -2.93 0.39
N VAL A 104 1.90 -2.97 -0.95
CA VAL A 104 2.02 -1.78 -1.81
C VAL A 104 0.86 -0.81 -1.58
N CYS A 105 -0.37 -1.24 -1.87
CA CYS A 105 -1.57 -0.46 -1.61
C CYS A 105 -2.80 -1.35 -1.41
N ARG A 106 -3.93 -0.77 -0.99
CA ARG A 106 -5.20 -1.51 -0.79
C ARG A 106 -5.67 -2.20 -2.07
N ARG A 107 -5.50 -1.56 -3.23
CA ARG A 107 -5.87 -2.11 -4.53
C ARG A 107 -5.06 -3.36 -4.87
N TRP A 108 -3.72 -3.29 -4.75
CA TRP A 108 -2.85 -4.43 -5.02
C TRP A 108 -3.14 -5.61 -4.09
N ARG A 109 -3.42 -5.33 -2.81
CA ARG A 109 -3.89 -6.35 -1.87
C ARG A 109 -5.18 -7.02 -2.33
N ARG A 110 -6.19 -6.24 -2.73
CA ARG A 110 -7.46 -6.80 -3.22
C ARG A 110 -7.25 -7.67 -4.45
N VAL A 111 -6.47 -7.21 -5.42
CA VAL A 111 -6.16 -7.99 -6.63
C VAL A 111 -5.42 -9.27 -6.26
N ALA A 112 -4.37 -9.19 -5.44
CA ALA A 112 -3.60 -10.36 -5.03
C ALA A 112 -4.46 -11.40 -4.28
N LEU A 113 -5.29 -10.96 -3.34
CA LEU A 113 -6.17 -11.86 -2.56
C LEU A 113 -7.33 -12.43 -3.37
N ALA A 114 -7.81 -11.70 -4.39
CA ALA A 114 -8.86 -12.17 -5.29
C ALA A 114 -8.39 -13.22 -6.29
N ASN A 115 -7.09 -13.51 -6.35
CA ASN A 115 -6.49 -14.46 -7.28
C ASN A 115 -5.88 -15.66 -6.50
N PRO A 116 -6.67 -16.73 -6.26
CA PRO A 116 -6.22 -17.89 -5.48
C PRO A 116 -4.96 -18.57 -6.02
N ILE A 117 -4.71 -18.47 -7.34
CA ILE A 117 -3.52 -19.03 -8.01
C ILE A 117 -2.23 -18.55 -7.35
N LEU A 118 -2.18 -17.31 -6.85
CA LEU A 118 -1.00 -16.75 -6.18
C LEU A 118 -0.72 -17.42 -4.82
N TRP A 119 -1.74 -18.01 -4.19
CA TRP A 119 -1.68 -18.54 -2.81
C TRP A 119 -1.76 -20.06 -2.74
N GLN A 120 -1.73 -20.76 -3.88
CA GLN A 120 -1.84 -22.22 -3.91
C GLN A 120 -0.71 -22.94 -3.14
N ARG A 121 0.42 -22.27 -2.94
CA ARG A 121 1.59 -22.82 -2.25
C ARG A 121 2.10 -21.84 -1.21
N ILE A 122 1.62 -21.99 0.02
CA ILE A 122 2.13 -21.26 1.18
C ILE A 122 2.99 -22.21 1.99
N ARG A 123 4.26 -21.85 2.24
CA ARG A 123 5.05 -22.47 3.29
C ARG A 123 5.04 -21.58 4.53
N LEU A 124 4.61 -22.17 5.64
CA LEU A 124 4.82 -21.63 6.97
C LEU A 124 6.17 -22.17 7.45
N SER A 125 7.14 -21.28 7.63
CA SER A 125 8.45 -21.58 8.20
C SER A 125 8.36 -21.77 9.70
#